data_AF-A0A8C3SHU0-F1
#
_entry.id   AF-A0A8C3SHU0-F1
#
_cell.length_a   1.000
_cell.length_b   1.000
_cell.length_c   1.000
_cell.angle_alpha   90.00
_cell.angle_beta   90.00
_cell.angle_gamma   90.00
#
_symmetry.space_group_name_H-M   'P 1'
#
loop_
_entity.id
_entity.type
_entity.pdbx_description
1 polymer ?
#
loop_
_entity_poly.entity_id
_entity_poly.type
_entity_poly.pdbx_seq_one_letter_code
_entity_poly.pdbx_strand_id
1 'polypeptide(L)'
;MIIRRLPPSLTKEQLEEQLHPLPAHDYFEFCTADPSLYPHLYSRAYINFRNPDDILLFRDRFDGYVFIDNKGLEYPAVVEFAPFQKISKKKLKKKDAKAGSIEDDPEYRKFLESYCADEEKICANPETLLGEIEAKTRELIEISTFHCYVENPDLILTRSS
;
A
#
# COMPACT_ATOMS: atom_id res chain seq x y z
N MET A 1 3.39 -17.95 -22.37
CA MET A 1 2.24 -18.87 -22.32
C MET A 1 1.38 -18.52 -21.10
N ILE A 2 0.07 -18.81 -21.15
CA ILE A 2 -0.86 -18.61 -20.05
C ILE A 2 -1.63 -19.90 -19.79
N ILE A 3 -1.83 -20.24 -18.51
CA ILE A 3 -2.73 -21.29 -18.04
C ILE A 3 -3.95 -20.59 -17.44
N ARG A 4 -5.13 -20.86 -18.01
CA ARG A 4 -6.40 -20.27 -17.60
C ARG A 4 -7.30 -21.32 -16.95
N ARG A 5 -8.36 -20.83 -16.28
CA ARG A 5 -9.39 -21.65 -15.63
C ARG A 5 -8.84 -22.53 -14.51
N LEU A 6 -7.85 -22.04 -13.77
CA LEU A 6 -7.37 -22.73 -12.59
C LEU A 6 -8.34 -22.51 -11.41
N PRO A 7 -8.45 -23.46 -10.47
CA PRO A 7 -9.28 -23.29 -9.28
C PRO A 7 -8.92 -22.02 -8.49
N PRO A 8 -9.91 -21.33 -7.91
CA PRO A 8 -9.67 -20.11 -7.14
C PRO A 8 -8.92 -20.36 -5.82
N SER A 9 -8.99 -21.58 -5.27
CA SER A 9 -8.29 -22.02 -4.07
C SER A 9 -6.87 -22.54 -4.33
N LEU A 10 -6.51 -22.77 -5.59
CA LEU A 10 -5.21 -23.31 -5.96
C LEU A 10 -4.12 -22.32 -5.58
N THR A 11 -3.08 -22.78 -4.89
CA THR A 11 -1.91 -21.94 -4.59
C THR A 11 -0.84 -22.07 -5.65
N LYS A 12 0.10 -21.12 -5.65
CA LYS A 12 1.23 -21.11 -6.58
C LYS A 12 2.06 -22.39 -6.44
N GLU A 13 2.33 -22.80 -5.21
CA GLU A 13 3.17 -23.94 -4.87
C GLU A 13 2.52 -25.25 -5.35
N GLN A 14 1.22 -25.41 -5.10
CA GLN A 14 0.46 -26.57 -5.57
C GLN A 14 0.46 -26.67 -7.09
N LEU A 15 0.33 -25.53 -7.78
CA LEU A 15 0.45 -25.50 -9.23
C LEU A 15 1.84 -25.94 -9.68
N GLU A 16 2.91 -25.40 -9.08
CA GLU A 16 4.30 -25.78 -9.42
C GLU A 16 4.56 -27.28 -9.20
N GLU A 17 4.02 -27.88 -8.13
CA GLU A 17 4.10 -29.32 -7.88
C GLU A 17 3.36 -30.14 -8.95
N GLN A 18 2.14 -29.73 -9.32
CA GLN A 18 1.37 -30.44 -10.35
C GLN A 18 1.96 -30.29 -11.75
N LEU A 19 2.67 -29.18 -12.01
CA LEU A 19 3.38 -28.96 -13.25
C LEU A 19 4.74 -29.66 -13.31
N HIS A 20 5.16 -30.33 -12.24
CA HIS A 20 6.48 -30.95 -12.17
C HIS A 20 6.58 -32.20 -13.07
N PRO A 21 7.68 -32.36 -13.86
CA PRO A 21 8.83 -31.48 -13.96
C PRO A 21 8.54 -30.24 -14.83
N LEU A 22 8.62 -29.06 -14.23
CA LEU A 22 8.39 -27.80 -14.93
C LEU A 22 9.63 -27.49 -15.80
N PRO A 23 9.47 -27.30 -17.12
CA PRO A 23 10.60 -26.98 -17.99
C PRO A 23 11.29 -25.67 -17.64
N ALA A 24 12.48 -25.46 -18.21
CA ALA A 24 13.28 -24.26 -17.97
C ALA A 24 12.53 -22.98 -18.41
N HIS A 25 12.27 -22.09 -17.47
CA HIS A 25 11.51 -20.85 -17.68
C HIS A 25 12.25 -19.62 -17.16
N ASP A 26 12.08 -18.49 -17.85
CA ASP A 26 12.65 -17.19 -17.45
C ASP A 26 11.69 -16.35 -16.61
N TYR A 27 10.40 -16.69 -16.64
CA TYR A 27 9.37 -15.96 -15.91
C TYR A 27 8.24 -16.91 -15.54
N PHE A 28 7.78 -16.80 -14.31
CA PHE A 28 6.62 -17.50 -13.78
C PHE A 28 5.88 -16.58 -12.82
N GLU A 29 4.59 -16.36 -13.07
CA GLU A 29 3.72 -15.50 -12.28
C GLU A 29 2.37 -16.16 -12.09
N PHE A 30 1.91 -16.27 -10.85
CA PHE A 30 0.61 -16.82 -10.50
C PHE A 30 -0.32 -15.70 -10.05
N CYS A 31 -1.46 -15.56 -10.71
CA CYS A 31 -2.52 -14.65 -10.30
C CYS A 31 -3.66 -15.48 -9.70
N THR A 32 -3.92 -15.26 -8.41
CA THR A 32 -5.07 -15.81 -7.71
C THR A 32 -6.37 -15.27 -8.32
N ALA A 33 -7.48 -15.97 -8.05
CA ALA A 33 -8.79 -15.48 -8.41
C ALA A 33 -9.10 -14.15 -7.73
N ASP A 34 -9.59 -13.19 -8.51
CA ASP A 34 -10.02 -11.90 -8.02
C ASP A 34 -11.52 -11.97 -7.64
N PRO A 35 -11.90 -11.73 -6.37
CA PRO A 35 -13.29 -11.76 -5.93
C PRO A 35 -14.19 -10.77 -6.68
N SER A 36 -13.64 -9.68 -7.22
CA SER A 36 -14.39 -8.68 -7.98
C SER A 36 -14.91 -9.20 -9.33
N LEU A 37 -14.36 -10.31 -9.82
CA LEU A 37 -14.73 -10.91 -11.11
C LEU A 37 -15.87 -11.94 -10.98
N TYR A 38 -16.61 -11.94 -9.88
CA TYR A 38 -17.77 -12.83 -9.68
C TYR A 38 -18.78 -12.70 -10.84
N PRO A 39 -19.29 -13.81 -11.40
CA PRO A 39 -19.16 -15.21 -10.96
C PRO A 39 -17.92 -15.97 -11.50
N HIS A 40 -17.08 -15.34 -12.33
CA HIS A 40 -15.96 -15.98 -13.01
C HIS A 40 -14.66 -15.95 -12.18
N LEU A 41 -14.70 -16.54 -10.99
CA LEU A 41 -13.52 -16.66 -10.11
C LEU A 41 -12.61 -17.79 -10.61
N TYR A 42 -11.62 -17.42 -11.39
CA TYR A 42 -10.56 -18.34 -11.81
C TYR A 42 -9.19 -17.74 -11.54
N SER A 43 -8.28 -18.59 -11.09
CA SER A 43 -6.86 -18.30 -11.05
C SER A 43 -6.25 -18.47 -12.44
N ARG A 44 -5.09 -17.88 -12.66
CA ARG A 44 -4.36 -17.94 -13.93
C ARG A 44 -2.86 -17.86 -13.68
N ALA A 45 -2.07 -18.50 -14.52
CA ALA A 45 -0.61 -18.48 -14.41
C ALA A 45 0.03 -18.08 -15.73
N TYR A 46 1.07 -17.26 -15.68
CA TYR A 46 1.88 -16.87 -16.83
C TYR A 46 3.25 -17.53 -16.73
N ILE A 47 3.65 -18.21 -17.80
CA ILE A 47 4.93 -18.91 -17.86
C ILE A 47 5.63 -18.53 -19.16
N ASN A 48 6.91 -18.21 -19.06
CA ASN A 48 7.77 -18.01 -20.21
C ASN A 48 8.88 -19.06 -20.27
N PHE A 49 8.72 -20.01 -21.17
CA PHE A 49 9.72 -21.03 -21.43
C PHE A 49 10.89 -20.47 -22.24
N ARG A 50 12.08 -21.03 -22.00
CA ARG A 50 13.29 -20.72 -22.78
C ARG A 50 13.25 -21.38 -24.16
N ASN A 51 12.84 -22.64 -24.21
CA ASN A 51 12.85 -23.42 -25.44
C ASN A 51 11.44 -23.53 -26.02
N PRO A 52 11.28 -23.43 -27.36
CA PRO A 52 10.00 -23.61 -28.01
C PRO A 52 9.48 -25.06 -27.94
N ASP A 53 10.36 -26.06 -27.93
CA ASP A 53 9.97 -27.48 -27.84
C ASP A 53 9.25 -27.79 -26.51
N ASP A 54 9.72 -27.19 -25.42
CA ASP A 54 9.12 -27.31 -24.09
C ASP A 54 7.69 -26.73 -24.06
N ILE A 55 7.41 -25.70 -24.86
CA ILE A 55 6.07 -25.09 -24.96
C ILE A 55 5.07 -26.10 -25.55
N LEU A 56 5.46 -26.79 -26.62
CA LEU A 56 4.60 -27.75 -27.29
C LEU A 56 4.31 -28.96 -26.39
N LEU A 57 5.36 -29.50 -25.77
CA LEU A 57 5.23 -30.64 -24.85
C LEU A 57 4.39 -30.29 -23.62
N PHE A 58 4.57 -29.08 -23.08
CA PHE A 58 3.77 -28.61 -21.96
C PHE A 58 2.29 -28.48 -22.34
N ARG A 59 2.01 -27.86 -23.49
CA ARG A 59 0.63 -27.70 -23.97
C ARG A 59 -0.05 -29.04 -24.17
N ASP A 60 0.60 -29.98 -24.86
CA ASP A 60 0.03 -31.32 -25.13
C ASP A 60 -0.34 -32.07 -23.83
N ARG A 61 0.46 -31.89 -22.78
CA ARG A 61 0.26 -32.54 -21.49
C ARG A 61 -0.81 -31.88 -20.61
N PHE A 62 -0.84 -30.55 -20.58
CA PHE A 62 -1.60 -29.79 -19.59
C PHE A 62 -2.84 -29.09 -20.15
N ASP A 63 -2.99 -28.98 -21.46
CA ASP A 63 -4.21 -28.46 -22.08
C ASP A 63 -5.37 -29.46 -21.85
N GLY A 64 -6.43 -29.01 -21.19
CA GLY A 64 -7.53 -29.86 -20.78
C GLY A 64 -7.32 -30.64 -19.47
N TYR A 65 -6.18 -30.47 -18.79
CA TYR A 65 -5.95 -31.12 -17.48
C TYR A 65 -6.98 -30.62 -16.45
N VAL A 66 -7.67 -31.54 -15.79
CA VAL A 66 -8.74 -31.22 -14.83
C VAL A 66 -8.14 -31.04 -13.45
N PHE A 67 -8.12 -29.79 -12.98
CA PHE A 67 -7.79 -29.46 -11.61
C PHE A 67 -9.02 -29.60 -10.74
N ILE A 68 -8.85 -30.18 -9.54
CA ILE A 68 -9.94 -30.37 -8.59
C ILE A 68 -9.71 -29.45 -7.38
N ASP A 69 -10.72 -28.65 -7.04
CA ASP A 69 -10.72 -27.83 -5.82
C ASP A 69 -11.03 -28.70 -4.58
N ASN A 70 -10.73 -28.20 -3.38
CA ASN A 70 -11.08 -28.78 -2.09
C ASN A 70 -12.60 -29.07 -1.94
N LYS A 71 -13.44 -28.43 -2.76
CA LYS A 71 -14.89 -28.65 -2.84
C LYS A 71 -15.30 -29.77 -3.79
N GLY A 72 -14.36 -30.45 -4.45
CA GLY A 72 -14.61 -31.47 -5.48
C GLY A 72 -15.07 -30.90 -6.82
N LEU A 73 -14.92 -29.58 -7.04
CA LEU A 73 -15.27 -28.94 -8.31
C LEU A 73 -14.15 -29.13 -9.33
N GLU A 74 -14.53 -29.50 -10.55
CA GLU A 74 -13.62 -29.76 -11.67
C GLU A 74 -13.38 -28.51 -12.52
N TYR A 75 -12.12 -28.22 -12.78
CA TYR A 75 -11.65 -27.07 -13.54
C TYR A 75 -10.72 -27.54 -14.65
N PRO A 76 -11.24 -27.78 -15.87
CA PRO A 76 -10.40 -28.11 -17.02
C PRO A 76 -9.57 -26.89 -17.40
N ALA A 77 -8.26 -26.98 -17.21
CA ALA A 77 -7.33 -25.92 -17.54
C ALA A 77 -7.22 -25.75 -19.05
N VAL A 78 -6.90 -24.53 -19.44
CA VAL A 78 -6.69 -24.17 -20.84
C VAL A 78 -5.30 -23.56 -20.96
N VAL A 79 -4.48 -24.14 -21.83
CA VAL A 79 -3.10 -23.71 -22.04
C VAL A 79 -2.98 -23.05 -23.40
N GLU A 80 -2.75 -21.73 -23.39
CA GLU A 80 -2.72 -20.91 -24.59
C GLU A 80 -1.51 -19.98 -24.62
N PHE A 81 -1.26 -19.37 -25.77
CA PHE A 81 -0.32 -18.25 -25.82
C PHE A 81 -0.91 -17.06 -25.07
N ALA A 82 -0.05 -16.40 -24.27
CA ALA A 82 -0.48 -15.18 -23.58
C ALA A 82 -0.83 -14.12 -24.64
N PRO A 83 -1.98 -13.43 -24.53
CA PRO A 83 -2.36 -12.37 -25.48
C PRO A 83 -1.29 -11.30 -25.62
N PHE A 84 -0.56 -11.05 -24.52
CA PHE A 84 0.62 -10.21 -24.50
C PHE A 84 1.85 -11.05 -24.13
N GLN A 85 2.75 -11.22 -25.09
CA GLN A 85 3.96 -12.02 -24.93
C GLN A 85 5.14 -11.22 -24.35
N LYS A 86 5.03 -9.90 -24.25
CA LYS A 86 6.11 -9.06 -23.75
C LYS A 86 6.16 -9.12 -22.23
N ILE A 87 7.21 -9.74 -21.73
CA ILE A 87 7.51 -9.77 -20.30
C ILE A 87 8.24 -8.48 -19.96
N SER A 88 7.87 -7.85 -18.86
CA SER A 88 8.71 -6.84 -18.24
C SER A 88 9.97 -7.53 -17.76
N LYS A 89 11.00 -7.61 -18.62
CA LYS A 89 12.35 -8.00 -18.21
C LYS A 89 12.65 -7.12 -17.00
N LYS A 90 12.66 -7.70 -15.79
CA LYS A 90 13.17 -7.00 -14.62
C LYS A 90 14.61 -6.73 -14.97
N LYS A 91 14.90 -5.54 -15.53
CA LYS A 91 16.25 -5.01 -15.56
C LYS A 91 16.66 -5.15 -14.12
N LEU A 92 17.64 -6.01 -13.85
CA LEU A 92 18.31 -6.09 -12.56
C LEU A 92 18.44 -4.63 -12.14
N LYS A 93 17.69 -4.20 -11.11
CA LYS A 93 17.76 -2.81 -10.67
C LYS A 93 19.23 -2.67 -10.31
N LYS A 94 20.03 -2.05 -11.19
CA LYS A 94 21.32 -1.51 -10.79
C LYS A 94 20.93 -0.69 -9.56
N LYS A 95 21.43 -1.09 -8.38
CA LYS A 95 21.27 -0.29 -7.17
C LYS A 95 21.54 1.14 -7.60
N ASP A 96 20.55 2.00 -7.47
CA ASP A 96 20.71 3.38 -7.86
C ASP A 96 21.91 3.90 -7.07
N ALA A 97 22.94 4.41 -7.76
CA ALA A 97 24.19 4.81 -7.11
C ALA A 97 23.98 5.95 -6.10
N LYS A 98 22.79 6.57 -6.10
CA LYS A 98 22.35 7.63 -5.19
C LYS A 98 21.42 7.17 -4.07
N ALA A 99 21.10 5.88 -3.95
CA ALA A 99 20.31 5.39 -2.82
C ALA A 99 21.17 5.39 -1.55
N GLY A 100 20.78 6.21 -0.55
CA GLY A 100 21.50 6.35 0.73
C GLY A 100 22.33 7.62 0.89
N SER A 101 22.23 8.60 -0.01
CA SER A 101 22.97 9.87 0.11
C SER A 101 22.15 11.02 0.75
N ILE A 102 20.97 10.73 1.31
CA ILE A 102 20.12 11.75 1.93
C ILE A 102 20.76 12.34 3.20
N GLU A 103 21.52 11.53 3.94
CA GLU A 103 22.28 11.97 5.12
C GLU A 103 23.39 12.97 4.75
N ASP A 104 23.87 12.92 3.50
CA ASP A 104 24.87 13.82 2.95
C ASP A 104 24.28 15.07 2.29
N ASP A 105 22.95 15.18 2.23
CA ASP A 105 22.28 16.30 1.58
C ASP A 105 22.33 17.56 2.49
N PRO A 106 22.78 18.71 1.96
CA PRO A 106 22.92 19.93 2.75
C PRO A 106 21.57 20.48 3.24
N GLU A 107 20.47 20.26 2.52
CA GLU A 107 19.14 20.66 2.96
C GLU A 107 18.64 19.75 4.12
N TYR A 108 18.94 18.45 4.09
CA TYR A 108 18.62 17.54 5.20
C TYR A 108 19.40 17.90 6.48
N ARG A 109 20.67 18.29 6.36
CA ARG A 109 21.46 18.75 7.52
C ARG A 109 20.94 20.06 8.13
N LYS A 110 20.56 21.04 7.29
CA LYS A 110 19.94 22.29 7.76
C LYS A 110 18.63 22.02 8.51
N PHE A 111 17.83 21.07 8.02
CA PHE A 111 16.60 20.67 8.70
C PHE A 111 16.87 20.05 10.08
N LEU A 112 17.88 19.18 10.20
CA LEU A 112 18.28 18.63 11.51
C LEU A 112 18.80 19.72 12.46
N GLU A 113 19.55 20.68 11.95
CA GLU A 113 20.03 21.83 12.73
C GLU A 113 18.88 22.71 13.21
N SER A 114 17.88 23.01 12.35
CA SER A 114 16.69 23.75 12.79
C SER A 114 15.85 22.97 13.80
N TYR A 115 15.70 21.65 13.59
CA TYR A 115 14.95 20.78 14.48
C TYR A 115 15.63 20.65 15.87
N CYS A 116 16.97 20.57 15.91
CA CYS A 116 17.75 20.54 17.16
C CYS A 116 17.72 21.91 17.87
N ALA A 117 17.76 23.02 17.11
CA ALA A 117 17.61 24.37 17.66
C ALA A 117 16.21 24.65 18.24
N ASP A 118 15.18 23.99 17.71
CA ASP A 118 13.82 24.07 18.25
C ASP A 118 13.68 23.33 19.59
N GLU A 119 14.50 22.30 19.89
CA GLU A 119 14.52 21.67 21.22
C GLU A 119 15.04 22.61 22.33
N GLU A 120 15.99 23.50 22.03
CA GLU A 120 16.45 24.52 22.99
C GLU A 120 15.38 25.59 23.26
N LYS A 121 14.44 25.80 22.33
CA LYS A 121 13.32 26.75 22.47
C LYS A 121 12.11 26.20 23.22
N ILE A 122 12.05 24.89 23.46
CA ILE A 122 11.00 24.25 24.26
C ILE A 122 11.31 24.34 25.77
N CYS A 123 12.44 24.95 26.17
CA CYS A 123 12.73 25.30 27.56
C CYS A 123 12.05 26.61 28.03
N ALA A 124 10.87 26.95 27.51
CA ALA A 124 9.95 27.79 28.27
C ALA A 124 9.14 26.84 29.16
N ASN A 125 9.41 26.86 30.47
CA ASN A 125 8.69 26.02 31.46
C ASN A 125 7.17 26.13 31.19
N PRO A 126 6.45 25.02 30.98
CA PRO A 126 5.02 25.03 30.63
C PRO A 126 4.15 25.85 31.60
N GLU A 127 4.56 26.03 32.86
CA GLU A 127 3.87 26.90 33.82
C GLU A 127 3.88 28.38 33.44
N THR A 128 4.95 28.89 32.83
CA THR A 128 5.07 30.30 32.44
C THR A 128 4.16 30.63 31.26
N LEU A 129 4.12 29.74 30.27
CA LEU A 129 3.21 29.84 29.11
C LEU A 129 1.74 29.79 29.54
N LEU A 130 1.39 28.94 30.51
CA LEU A 130 0.02 28.86 31.04
C LEU A 130 -0.39 30.15 31.77
N GLY A 131 0.52 30.71 32.58
CA GLY A 131 0.27 31.97 33.30
C GLY A 131 0.05 33.16 32.37
N GLU A 132 0.81 33.27 31.27
CA GLU A 132 0.64 34.34 30.28
C GLU A 132 -0.70 34.21 29.52
N ILE A 133 -1.11 32.99 29.17
CA ILE A 133 -2.40 32.74 28.51
C ILE A 133 -3.58 33.08 29.44
N GLU A 134 -3.51 32.70 30.72
CA GLU A 134 -4.55 33.03 31.70
C GLU A 134 -4.63 34.54 31.98
N ALA A 135 -3.49 35.24 32.06
CA ALA A 135 -3.46 36.69 32.24
C ALA A 135 -4.08 37.42 31.04
N LYS A 136 -3.69 37.03 29.81
CA LYS A 136 -4.25 37.60 28.58
C LYS A 136 -5.77 37.35 28.48
N THR A 137 -6.22 36.17 28.90
CA THR A 137 -7.64 35.82 28.87
C THR A 137 -8.44 36.62 29.90
N ARG A 138 -7.90 36.84 31.11
CA ARG A 138 -8.54 37.69 32.13
C ARG A 138 -8.65 39.14 31.68
N GLU A 139 -7.60 39.71 31.10
CA GLU A 139 -7.65 41.08 30.56
C GLU A 139 -8.69 41.22 29.44
N LEU A 140 -8.78 40.24 28.53
CA LEU A 140 -9.81 40.24 27.48
C LEU A 140 -11.22 40.13 28.04
N ILE A 141 -11.42 39.34 29.09
CA ILE A 141 -12.71 39.23 29.78
C ILE A 141 -13.04 40.53 30.49
N GLU A 142 -12.08 41.20 31.15
CA GLU A 142 -12.30 42.49 31.79
C GLU A 142 -12.62 43.59 30.77
N ILE A 143 -11.89 43.65 29.65
CA ILE A 143 -12.17 44.60 28.56
C ILE A 143 -13.53 44.32 27.93
N SER A 144 -13.86 43.05 27.67
CA SER A 144 -15.16 42.66 27.14
C SER A 144 -16.29 42.98 28.10
N THR A 145 -16.09 42.77 29.40
CA THR A 145 -17.07 43.07 30.43
C THR A 145 -17.27 44.57 30.52
N PHE A 146 -16.19 45.36 30.53
CA PHE A 146 -16.25 46.82 30.55
C PHE A 146 -16.95 47.37 29.29
N HIS A 147 -16.68 46.81 28.11
CA HIS A 147 -17.36 47.18 26.87
C HIS A 147 -18.87 46.92 26.95
N CYS A 148 -19.28 45.76 27.45
CA CYS A 148 -20.70 45.44 27.66
C CYS A 148 -21.39 46.39 28.66
N TYR A 149 -20.70 46.78 29.74
CA TYR A 149 -21.20 47.77 30.72
C TYR A 149 -21.38 49.16 30.10
N VAL A 150 -20.49 49.58 29.21
CA VAL A 150 -20.55 50.89 28.55
C VAL A 150 -21.64 50.93 27.47
N GLU A 151 -21.88 49.82 26.77
CA GLU A 151 -22.92 49.75 25.73
C GLU A 151 -24.33 49.49 26.27
N ASN A 152 -24.49 48.83 27.43
CA ASN A 152 -25.80 48.53 28.02
C ASN A 152 -25.75 48.55 29.57
N PRO A 153 -25.84 49.73 30.21
CA PRO A 153 -25.77 49.84 31.68
C PRO A 153 -26.96 49.20 32.43
N ASP A 154 -28.09 48.95 31.76
CA ASP A 154 -29.32 48.44 32.39
C ASP A 154 -29.45 46.90 32.42
N LEU A 155 -28.49 46.15 31.86
CA LEU A 155 -28.65 44.70 31.63
C LEU A 155 -28.19 43.79 32.77
N ILE A 156 -27.84 44.34 33.94
CA ILE A 156 -27.36 43.55 35.10
C ILE A 156 -28.22 43.76 36.35
N LEU A 157 -29.51 44.06 36.17
CA LEU A 157 -30.48 44.10 37.29
C LEU A 157 -31.62 43.08 37.19
N THR A 158 -31.49 42.02 36.40
CA THR A 158 -32.52 40.96 36.31
C THR A 158 -31.94 39.56 36.48
N ARG A 159 -31.23 39.31 37.58
CA ARG A 159 -31.08 37.94 38.12
C ARG A 159 -30.85 37.97 39.63
N SER A 160 -31.90 38.36 40.36
CA SER A 160 -32.10 37.95 41.74
C SER A 160 -33.57 37.55 41.92
N SER A 161 -33.81 36.25 41.85
CA SER A 161 -34.87 35.59 42.61
C SER A 161 -34.29 34.31 43.20
#